data_AF-A0A418NIU5-F1
#
_entry.id   AF-A0A418NIU5-F1
#
_cell.length_a   1.000
_cell.length_b   1.000
_cell.length_c   1.000
_cell.angle_alpha   90.00
_cell.angle_beta   90.00
_cell.angle_gamma   90.00
#
_symmetry.space_group_name_H-M   'P 1'
#
loop_
_entity.id
_entity.type
_entity.pdbx_description
1 polymer ?
#
loop_
_entity_poly.entity_id
_entity_poly.type
_entity_poly.pdbx_seq_one_letter_code
_entity_poly.pdbx_strand_id
1 'polypeptide(L)'
;MNCLSFGAATDGSRGATRMRGGAASAPHLPALASGGLRRPMVQHGIGPELSQSGANGPSIFPTTTTAVVYGFEAERWGARVGAFNAVAGDPANPKKTVLPFPGEDGLLLIAEVEHRSGSVRTYAGLWAYSTASPDLLHPADAAGDRWRSRGAYAAMETTLATTHTGEKLESWVRVGVANEDVLPVATYLGGGVRYGTEGRGIGFAIAHARLGDPAIEAAAISGYGAQRVETNFELSYAHALTPTVTIQPDIQYVRNPGWDPALDDALVIGLRLSAGFR
;
A
#
# COMPACT_ATOMS: atom_id res chain seq x y z
N MET A 1 6.82 -18.95 3.11
CA MET A 1 7.67 -19.10 4.31
C MET A 1 6.84 -18.83 5.54
N ASN A 2 6.88 -19.73 6.53
CA ASN A 2 5.90 -19.80 7.63
C ASN A 2 6.10 -18.68 8.66
N CYS A 3 5.06 -17.86 8.86
CA CYS A 3 4.98 -16.91 9.96
C CYS A 3 4.37 -17.63 11.18
N LEU A 4 5.11 -17.70 12.29
CA LEU A 4 4.64 -18.29 13.55
C LEU A 4 3.55 -17.39 14.14
N SER A 5 2.32 -17.91 14.20
CA SER A 5 1.18 -17.23 14.80
C SER A 5 0.90 -17.81 16.18
N PHE A 6 0.98 -16.98 17.21
CA PHE A 6 0.51 -17.33 18.54
C PHE A 6 -0.84 -16.62 18.74
N GLY A 7 -1.91 -17.42 18.89
CA GLY A 7 -3.25 -16.92 19.18
C GLY A 7 -3.64 -17.32 20.60
N ALA A 8 -3.99 -16.34 21.43
CA ALA A 8 -4.66 -16.60 22.70
C ALA A 8 -6.14 -16.22 22.51
N ALA A 9 -7.02 -17.23 22.50
CA ALA A 9 -8.46 -16.99 22.61
C ALA A 9 -8.80 -16.95 24.10
N THR A 10 -9.17 -15.78 24.62
CA THR A 10 -9.78 -15.66 25.95
C THR A 10 -11.29 -15.76 25.78
N ASP A 11 -11.89 -16.76 26.41
CA ASP A 11 -13.31 -17.09 26.31
C ASP A 11 -14.24 -16.00 26.87
N GLY A 12 -15.44 -15.92 26.29
CA GLY A 12 -16.60 -15.22 26.84
C GLY A 12 -16.70 -13.73 26.52
N SER A 13 -17.30 -13.38 25.38
CA SER A 13 -17.86 -12.03 25.06
C SER A 13 -16.87 -10.85 24.89
N ARG A 14 -15.56 -11.06 24.90
CA ARG A 14 -14.54 -9.99 24.75
C ARG A 14 -13.50 -10.37 23.69
N GLY A 15 -13.05 -9.38 22.92
CA GLY A 15 -12.36 -9.51 21.63
C GLY A 15 -11.19 -10.50 21.54
N ALA A 16 -10.88 -10.92 20.30
CA ALA A 16 -9.80 -11.84 19.99
C ALA A 16 -8.47 -11.09 19.81
N THR A 17 -7.42 -11.60 20.43
CA THR A 17 -6.06 -11.06 20.32
C THR A 17 -5.18 -12.03 19.54
N ARG A 18 -4.38 -11.52 18.61
CA ARG A 18 -3.40 -12.31 17.87
C ARG A 18 -2.06 -11.61 17.82
N MET A 19 -1.01 -12.34 18.19
CA MET A 19 0.36 -11.87 18.05
C MET A 19 1.08 -12.73 17.00
N ARG A 20 1.82 -12.07 16.11
CA ARG A 20 2.66 -12.72 15.11
C ARG A 20 4.06 -12.11 15.16
N GLY A 21 5.07 -12.97 15.17
CA GLY A 21 6.47 -12.59 15.12
C GLY A 21 7.22 -13.44 14.09
N GLY A 22 8.10 -12.80 13.31
CA GLY A 22 8.97 -13.47 12.35
C GLY A 22 9.23 -12.65 11.09
N ALA A 23 9.74 -13.30 10.05
CA ALA A 23 9.85 -12.73 8.72
C ALA A 23 8.45 -12.44 8.16
N ALA A 24 8.13 -11.18 7.92
CA ALA A 24 6.81 -10.77 7.49
C ALA A 24 6.89 -9.64 6.45
N SER A 25 5.89 -9.63 5.57
CA SER A 25 5.62 -8.52 4.65
C SER A 25 4.47 -7.67 5.21
N ALA A 26 4.60 -6.34 5.17
CA ALA A 26 3.59 -5.34 5.50
C ALA A 26 2.16 -5.59 4.95
N PRO A 27 1.91 -6.31 3.83
CA PRO A 27 0.56 -6.72 3.43
C PRO A 27 -0.23 -7.62 4.42
N HIS A 28 0.26 -7.84 5.64
CA HIS A 28 -0.56 -8.34 6.75
C HIS A 28 -1.48 -7.29 7.39
N LEU A 29 -1.35 -6.02 7.01
CA LEU A 29 -2.33 -4.96 7.28
C LEU A 29 -3.36 -4.91 6.13
N PRO A 30 -4.67 -5.03 6.42
CA PRO A 30 -5.72 -5.08 5.41
C PRO A 30 -5.72 -3.93 4.40
N ALA A 31 -5.41 -2.69 4.81
CA ALA A 31 -5.36 -1.57 3.87
C ALA A 31 -4.07 -1.54 3.02
N LEU A 32 -3.09 -2.39 3.32
CA LEU A 32 -1.84 -2.55 2.55
C LEU A 32 -1.84 -3.81 1.68
N ALA A 33 -2.83 -4.69 1.83
CA ALA A 33 -2.96 -5.89 1.02
C ALA A 33 -3.45 -5.54 -0.40
N SER A 34 -2.56 -5.63 -1.38
CA SER A 34 -2.90 -5.71 -2.81
C SER A 34 -2.97 -7.16 -3.27
N GLY A 35 -3.83 -7.43 -4.26
CA GLY A 35 -3.70 -8.61 -5.10
C GLY A 35 -4.48 -9.82 -4.60
N GLY A 36 -5.74 -9.90 -5.01
CA GLY A 36 -6.53 -11.13 -4.96
C GLY A 36 -7.64 -11.05 -6.00
N LEU A 37 -8.32 -12.18 -6.27
CA LEU A 37 -9.43 -12.26 -7.22
C LEU A 37 -10.54 -11.21 -6.99
N ARG A 38 -10.64 -10.68 -5.76
CA ARG A 38 -11.55 -9.61 -5.34
C ARG A 38 -11.08 -8.18 -5.67
N ARG A 39 -9.80 -7.96 -6.01
CA ARG A 39 -9.23 -6.64 -6.33
C ARG A 39 -8.54 -6.71 -7.69
N PRO A 40 -9.27 -6.43 -8.79
CA PRO A 40 -8.75 -6.55 -10.14
C PRO A 40 -7.80 -5.40 -10.52
N MET A 41 -7.22 -4.69 -9.56
CA MET A 41 -6.44 -3.50 -9.85
C MET A 41 -5.00 -3.75 -9.46
N VAL A 42 -4.09 -3.58 -10.42
CA VAL A 42 -2.72 -4.10 -10.34
C VAL A 42 -1.88 -3.25 -9.39
N GLN A 43 -2.10 -1.93 -9.37
CA GLN A 43 -1.22 -0.96 -8.70
C GLN A 43 -1.80 -0.33 -7.42
N HIS A 44 -3.07 -0.58 -7.10
CA HIS A 44 -3.82 0.22 -6.11
C HIS A 44 -3.84 -0.37 -4.68
N GLY A 45 -2.78 -1.08 -4.28
CA GLY A 45 -2.70 -1.71 -2.95
C GLY A 45 -2.23 -0.78 -1.85
N ILE A 46 -0.95 -0.46 -1.90
CA ILE A 46 -0.28 0.49 -1.02
C ILE A 46 -0.19 1.83 -1.75
N GLY A 47 -0.50 2.93 -1.06
CA GLY A 47 -0.43 4.24 -1.67
C GLY A 47 1.03 4.71 -1.84
N PRO A 48 1.34 5.45 -2.92
CA PRO A 48 2.66 6.05 -3.17
C PRO A 48 3.24 6.84 -1.99
N GLU A 49 2.38 7.46 -1.17
CA GLU A 49 2.78 8.20 0.02
C GLU A 49 3.60 7.35 1.00
N LEU A 50 3.32 6.05 1.06
CA LEU A 50 3.96 5.09 1.94
C LEU A 50 4.91 4.16 1.17
N SER A 51 4.63 3.78 -0.09
CA SER A 51 5.51 2.84 -0.80
C SER A 51 6.89 3.40 -1.13
N GLN A 52 7.02 4.73 -1.25
CA GLN A 52 8.29 5.43 -1.46
C GLN A 52 9.17 5.49 -0.19
N SER A 53 8.62 5.22 0.99
CA SER A 53 9.27 5.57 2.26
C SER A 53 10.40 4.61 2.63
N GLY A 54 11.44 5.13 3.30
CA GLY A 54 12.57 4.32 3.73
C GLY A 54 13.49 3.92 2.58
N ALA A 55 14.64 3.33 2.90
CA ALA A 55 15.70 3.08 1.92
C ALA A 55 15.34 2.05 0.83
N ASN A 56 14.30 1.24 1.03
CA ASN A 56 13.86 0.22 0.07
C ASN A 56 12.32 0.04 0.06
N GLY A 57 11.58 1.08 0.44
CA GLY A 57 10.15 0.95 0.72
C GLY A 57 9.86 0.22 2.04
N PRO A 58 8.59 0.18 2.47
CA PRO A 58 8.14 -0.76 3.48
C PRO A 58 8.27 -2.19 2.94
N SER A 59 8.33 -3.18 3.83
CA SER A 59 8.38 -4.61 3.47
C SER A 59 7.14 -5.02 2.66
N ILE A 60 7.17 -4.96 1.33
CA ILE A 60 6.06 -5.35 0.46
C ILE A 60 6.48 -6.57 -0.34
N PHE A 61 5.58 -7.53 -0.53
CA PHE A 61 5.92 -8.74 -1.28
C PHE A 61 6.55 -8.37 -2.64
N PRO A 62 7.68 -8.97 -3.03
CA PRO A 62 8.34 -10.13 -2.42
C PRO A 62 9.39 -9.82 -1.35
N THR A 63 9.69 -8.56 -1.03
CA THR A 63 10.68 -8.23 -0.01
C THR A 63 10.10 -8.42 1.39
N THR A 64 10.83 -9.16 2.23
CA THR A 64 10.43 -9.47 3.61
C THR A 64 11.39 -8.83 4.59
N THR A 65 10.90 -8.50 5.77
CA THR A 65 11.73 -8.03 6.88
C THR A 65 11.27 -8.66 8.19
N THR A 66 12.07 -8.51 9.25
CA THR A 66 11.67 -8.96 10.59
C THR A 66 10.59 -8.02 11.13
N ALA A 67 9.48 -8.58 11.58
CA ALA A 67 8.37 -7.81 12.13
C ALA A 67 7.74 -8.46 13.36
N VAL A 68 7.20 -7.60 14.23
CA VAL A 68 6.24 -7.98 15.26
C VAL A 68 4.94 -7.24 14.97
N VAL A 69 3.85 -7.99 14.84
CA VAL A 69 2.52 -7.42 14.63
C VAL A 69 1.59 -7.93 15.72
N TYR A 70 0.99 -6.98 16.42
CA TYR A 70 -0.07 -7.22 17.38
C TYR A 70 -1.40 -6.79 16.77
N GLY A 71 -2.37 -7.70 16.79
CA GLY A 71 -3.72 -7.47 16.28
C GLY A 71 -4.76 -7.70 17.37
N PHE A 72 -5.70 -6.77 17.46
CA PHE A 72 -6.89 -6.87 18.28
C PHE A 72 -8.11 -6.84 17.37
N GLU A 73 -9.06 -7.75 17.59
CA GLU A 73 -10.32 -7.81 16.86
C GLU A 73 -11.47 -7.84 17.85
N ALA A 74 -12.37 -6.87 17.72
CA ALA A 74 -13.69 -6.83 18.33
C ALA A 74 -14.75 -6.84 17.22
N GLU A 75 -16.01 -7.05 17.58
CA GLU A 75 -17.11 -7.30 16.64
C GLU A 75 -17.10 -6.37 15.41
N ARG A 76 -17.09 -5.05 15.63
CA ARG A 76 -17.09 -4.03 14.56
C ARG A 76 -15.75 -3.33 14.37
N TRP A 77 -14.75 -3.64 15.20
CA TRP A 77 -13.50 -2.89 15.25
C TRP A 77 -12.31 -3.83 15.19
N GLY A 78 -11.37 -3.56 14.30
CA GLY A 78 -10.05 -4.17 14.31
C GLY A 78 -9.00 -3.10 14.62
N ALA A 79 -7.94 -3.45 15.33
CA ALA A 79 -6.78 -2.60 15.48
C ALA A 79 -5.51 -3.45 15.29
N ARG A 80 -4.53 -2.90 14.58
CA ARG A 80 -3.24 -3.56 14.36
C ARG A 80 -2.13 -2.56 14.61
N VAL A 81 -1.10 -3.01 15.30
CA VAL A 81 0.14 -2.26 15.48
C VAL A 81 1.28 -3.17 15.08
N GLY A 82 2.12 -2.70 14.18
CA GLY A 82 3.28 -3.41 13.67
C GLY A 82 4.56 -2.60 13.88
N ALA A 83 5.61 -3.29 14.29
CA ALA A 83 6.98 -2.80 14.25
C ALA A 83 7.74 -3.69 13.27
N PHE A 84 8.30 -3.09 12.23
CA PHE A 84 9.06 -3.73 11.17
C PHE A 84 10.48 -3.18 11.22
N ASN A 85 11.48 -3.95 10.80
CA ASN A 85 12.79 -3.36 10.54
C ASN A 85 12.65 -2.29 9.44
N ALA A 86 13.32 -1.15 9.60
CA ALA A 86 13.20 -0.03 8.68
C ALA A 86 13.72 -0.36 7.27
N VAL A 87 14.71 -1.26 7.16
CA VAL A 87 15.23 -1.72 5.88
C VAL A 87 14.63 -3.09 5.56
N ALA A 88 13.95 -3.20 4.42
CA ALA A 88 13.46 -4.46 3.90
C ALA A 88 14.50 -5.09 2.97
N GLY A 89 14.83 -6.36 3.19
CA GLY A 89 15.86 -7.07 2.42
C GLY A 89 17.25 -6.41 2.50
N ASP A 90 18.03 -6.54 1.43
CA ASP A 90 19.32 -5.87 1.26
C ASP A 90 19.24 -4.97 0.00
N PRO A 91 19.22 -3.63 0.15
CA PRO A 91 19.13 -2.71 -0.98
C PRO A 91 20.31 -2.83 -1.95
N ALA A 92 21.50 -3.20 -1.45
CA ALA A 92 22.69 -3.38 -2.29
C ALA A 92 22.68 -4.72 -3.03
N ASN A 93 21.93 -5.71 -2.54
CA ASN A 93 21.80 -7.03 -3.16
C ASN A 93 20.34 -7.50 -3.21
N PRO A 94 19.48 -6.89 -4.05
CA PRO A 94 18.02 -7.12 -4.04
C PRO A 94 17.60 -8.56 -4.39
N LYS A 95 18.49 -9.36 -4.99
CA LYS A 95 18.27 -10.79 -5.29
C LYS A 95 18.58 -11.72 -4.11
N LYS A 96 19.22 -11.21 -3.05
CA LYS A 96 19.62 -11.99 -1.88
C LYS A 96 18.52 -11.94 -0.84
N THR A 97 18.06 -13.12 -0.38
CA THR A 97 17.18 -13.19 0.78
C THR A 97 17.99 -12.96 2.04
N VAL A 98 17.87 -11.76 2.61
CA VAL A 98 18.48 -11.40 3.90
C VAL A 98 17.36 -11.18 4.91
N LEU A 99 17.53 -11.74 6.10
CA LEU A 99 16.69 -11.48 7.26
C LEU A 99 17.47 -10.53 8.17
N PRO A 100 17.25 -9.21 8.07
CA PRO A 100 17.99 -8.27 8.88
C PRO A 100 17.64 -8.45 10.36
N PHE A 101 18.65 -8.38 11.23
CA PHE A 101 18.45 -8.44 12.67
C PHE A 101 17.61 -7.23 13.12
N PRO A 102 16.58 -7.43 13.96
CA PRO A 102 15.65 -6.37 14.30
C PRO A 102 16.35 -5.22 15.05
N GLY A 103 16.22 -3.99 14.51
CA GLY A 103 16.55 -2.74 15.21
C GLY A 103 17.91 -2.11 14.91
N GLU A 104 18.80 -2.75 14.13
CA GLU A 104 20.10 -2.16 13.77
C GLU A 104 19.95 -0.93 12.85
N ASP A 105 19.03 -1.01 11.89
CA ASP A 105 18.76 0.06 10.91
C ASP A 105 17.54 0.91 11.29
N GLY A 106 17.06 0.77 12.54
CA GLY A 106 15.82 1.36 13.06
C GLY A 106 14.55 0.62 12.65
N LEU A 107 13.40 1.23 12.92
CA LEU A 107 12.09 0.58 12.81
C LEU A 107 11.10 1.40 11.98
N LEU A 108 10.32 0.72 11.15
CA LEU A 108 9.04 1.21 10.66
C LEU A 108 7.96 0.82 11.66
N LEU A 109 7.36 1.81 12.31
CA LEU A 109 6.19 1.65 13.15
C LEU A 109 4.94 1.98 12.33
N ILE A 110 3.93 1.15 12.41
CA ILE A 110 2.65 1.38 11.74
C ILE A 110 1.50 0.92 12.63
N ALA A 111 0.48 1.75 12.73
CA ALA A 111 -0.76 1.44 13.43
C ALA A 111 -1.93 1.64 12.47
N GLU A 112 -2.90 0.75 12.51
CA GLU A 112 -4.11 0.80 11.69
C GLU A 112 -5.33 0.42 12.53
N VAL A 113 -6.41 1.18 12.38
CA VAL A 113 -7.73 0.85 12.91
C VAL A 113 -8.66 0.57 11.74
N GLU A 114 -9.41 -0.51 11.86
CA GLU A 114 -10.49 -0.91 10.96
C GLU A 114 -11.82 -0.77 11.68
N HIS A 115 -12.83 -0.23 11.00
CA HIS A 115 -14.21 -0.24 11.45
C HIS A 115 -15.12 -0.85 10.39
N ARG A 116 -16.03 -1.73 10.83
CA ARG A 116 -16.93 -2.51 9.98
C ARG A 116 -18.37 -2.14 10.33
N SER A 117 -19.09 -1.59 9.35
CA SER A 117 -20.49 -1.18 9.51
C SER A 117 -21.30 -1.60 8.28
N GLY A 118 -22.08 -2.67 8.42
CA GLY A 118 -22.85 -3.22 7.30
C GLY A 118 -21.94 -3.64 6.14
N SER A 119 -22.18 -3.08 4.95
CA SER A 119 -21.34 -3.29 3.76
C SER A 119 -20.11 -2.39 3.69
N VAL A 120 -19.95 -1.44 4.61
CA VAL A 120 -18.86 -0.47 4.63
C VAL A 120 -17.75 -0.94 5.55
N ARG A 121 -16.51 -0.89 5.06
CA ARG A 121 -15.29 -1.10 5.83
C ARG A 121 -14.42 0.14 5.69
N THR A 122 -14.03 0.73 6.81
CA THR A 122 -13.17 1.91 6.84
C THR A 122 -11.87 1.59 7.57
N TYR A 123 -10.79 2.21 7.11
CA TYR A 123 -9.45 2.05 7.64
C TYR A 123 -8.86 3.42 7.90
N ALA A 124 -8.12 3.57 8.99
CA ALA A 124 -7.29 4.73 9.26
C ALA A 124 -5.97 4.24 9.83
N GLY A 125 -4.85 4.70 9.27
CA GLY A 125 -3.53 4.28 9.68
C GLY A 125 -2.54 5.41 9.77
N LEU A 126 -1.57 5.23 10.66
CA LEU A 126 -0.42 6.11 10.88
C LEU A 126 0.85 5.29 10.77
N TRP A 127 1.90 5.87 10.23
CA TRP A 127 3.19 5.22 10.13
C TRP A 127 4.33 6.21 10.35
N ALA A 128 5.46 5.71 10.86
CA ALA A 128 6.67 6.50 11.06
C ALA A 128 7.91 5.59 11.07
N TYR A 129 9.01 6.09 10.53
CA TYR A 129 10.34 5.52 10.69
C TYR A 129 11.01 6.10 11.92
N SER A 130 11.72 5.27 12.67
CA SER A 130 12.49 5.68 13.85
C SER A 130 13.91 6.16 13.51
N THR A 131 14.25 6.19 12.22
CA THR A 131 15.53 6.68 11.71
C THR A 131 15.42 8.09 11.16
N ALA A 132 16.48 8.85 11.41
CA ALA A 132 16.60 10.18 10.85
C ALA A 132 16.71 10.07 9.33
N SER A 133 15.91 10.89 8.63
CA SER A 133 15.87 10.95 7.18
C SER A 133 16.33 12.35 6.75
N PRO A 134 17.18 12.45 5.72
CA PRO A 134 17.65 13.75 5.23
C PRO A 134 16.50 14.55 4.64
N ASP A 135 16.47 15.84 4.96
CA ASP A 135 15.55 16.79 4.33
C ASP A 135 15.88 16.94 2.83
N LEU A 136 14.85 17.05 1.98
CA LEU A 136 14.98 17.11 0.52
C LEU A 136 15.70 18.39 0.06
N LEU A 137 15.49 19.52 0.75
CA LEU A 137 16.13 20.81 0.42
C LEU A 137 17.37 21.05 1.26
N HIS A 138 17.42 20.51 2.47
CA HIS A 138 18.52 20.71 3.40
C HIS A 138 19.09 19.36 3.91
N PRO A 139 19.76 18.56 3.06
CA PRO A 139 20.22 17.22 3.43
C PRO A 139 21.16 17.18 4.64
N ALA A 140 21.85 18.29 4.95
CA ALA A 140 22.69 18.43 6.12
C ALA A 140 21.90 18.43 7.46
N ASP A 141 20.61 18.72 7.43
CA ASP A 141 19.71 18.75 8.60
C ASP A 141 19.21 17.37 9.03
N ALA A 142 19.71 16.30 8.38
CA ALA A 142 19.37 14.90 8.66
C ALA A 142 19.58 14.49 10.13
N ALA A 143 20.43 15.19 10.89
CA ALA A 143 20.76 14.82 12.28
C ALA A 143 19.69 15.19 13.33
N GLY A 144 18.69 16.02 12.98
CA GLY A 144 17.83 16.68 13.97
C GLY A 144 16.55 15.93 14.41
N ASP A 145 15.82 15.30 13.48
CA ASP A 145 14.54 14.61 13.77
C ASP A 145 14.53 13.17 13.25
N ARG A 146 14.63 12.22 14.19
CA ARG A 146 14.60 10.79 13.93
C ARG A 146 13.23 10.23 13.50
N TRP A 147 12.16 11.03 13.59
CA TRP A 147 10.79 10.63 13.24
C TRP A 147 10.22 11.45 12.07
N ARG A 148 11.10 12.08 11.28
CA ARG A 148 10.70 12.98 10.19
C ARG A 148 9.98 12.22 9.08
N SER A 149 10.41 11.00 8.75
CA SER A 149 9.72 10.14 7.78
C SER A 149 8.50 9.48 8.42
N ARG A 150 7.34 10.10 8.19
CA ARG A 150 6.05 9.70 8.76
C ARG A 150 4.90 10.08 7.85
N GLY A 151 3.76 9.48 8.07
CA GLY A 151 2.55 9.80 7.35
C GLY A 151 1.31 9.15 7.92
N ALA A 152 0.21 9.38 7.23
CA ALA A 152 -1.10 8.89 7.58
C ALA A 152 -1.87 8.50 6.33
N TYR A 153 -2.81 7.59 6.47
CA TYR A 153 -3.75 7.26 5.41
C TYR A 153 -5.12 6.93 5.98
N ALA A 154 -6.14 7.08 5.15
CA ALA A 154 -7.47 6.55 5.40
C ALA A 154 -7.98 5.87 4.13
N ALA A 155 -8.79 4.83 4.29
CA ALA A 155 -9.43 4.15 3.18
C ALA A 155 -10.84 3.71 3.53
N MET A 156 -11.67 3.55 2.52
CA MET A 156 -13.02 3.02 2.65
C MET A 156 -13.27 2.05 1.51
N GLU A 157 -13.93 0.94 1.82
CA GLU A 157 -14.42 -0.06 0.89
C GLU A 157 -15.90 -0.28 1.16
N THR A 158 -16.70 -0.41 0.10
CA THR A 158 -18.13 -0.72 0.24
C THR A 158 -18.68 -1.47 -0.96
N THR A 159 -19.64 -2.37 -0.70
CA THR A 159 -20.55 -2.88 -1.71
C THR A 159 -21.74 -1.93 -1.83
N LEU A 160 -21.80 -1.21 -2.96
CA LEU A 160 -22.84 -0.21 -3.27
C LEU A 160 -24.16 -0.88 -3.68
N ALA A 161 -24.09 -1.95 -4.45
CA ALA A 161 -25.26 -2.68 -4.91
C ALA A 161 -24.94 -4.16 -5.14
N THR A 162 -25.96 -5.01 -5.05
CA THR A 162 -25.92 -6.40 -5.48
C THR A 162 -27.16 -6.67 -6.32
N THR A 163 -26.98 -7.16 -7.53
CA THR A 163 -28.09 -7.52 -8.43
C THR A 163 -28.72 -8.83 -7.98
N HIS A 164 -29.95 -9.10 -8.43
CA HIS A 164 -30.62 -10.38 -8.18
C HIS A 164 -29.88 -11.58 -8.78
N THR A 165 -29.07 -11.34 -9.81
CA THR A 165 -28.24 -12.33 -10.51
C THR A 165 -26.87 -12.55 -9.85
N GLY A 166 -26.56 -11.80 -8.79
CA GLY A 166 -25.37 -12.01 -7.95
C GLY A 166 -24.15 -11.15 -8.31
N GLU A 167 -24.23 -10.30 -9.34
CA GLU A 167 -23.22 -9.27 -9.59
C GLU A 167 -23.22 -8.22 -8.49
N LYS A 168 -22.02 -7.77 -8.11
CA LYS A 168 -21.80 -6.73 -7.11
C LYS A 168 -21.20 -5.51 -7.77
N LEU A 169 -21.68 -4.34 -7.37
CA LEU A 169 -21.00 -3.06 -7.58
C LEU A 169 -20.26 -2.71 -6.30
N GLU A 170 -18.94 -2.72 -6.36
CA GLU A 170 -18.04 -2.46 -5.25
C GLU A 170 -17.28 -1.17 -5.53
N SER A 171 -17.02 -0.38 -4.50
CA SER A 171 -16.21 0.84 -4.61
C SER A 171 -15.21 0.92 -3.48
N TRP A 172 -14.09 1.55 -3.75
CA TRP A 172 -13.08 1.85 -2.76
C TRP A 172 -12.49 3.24 -3.00
N VAL A 173 -12.00 3.86 -1.92
CA VAL A 173 -11.26 5.12 -1.94
C VAL A 173 -10.17 5.07 -0.88
N ARG A 174 -9.03 5.70 -1.17
CA ARG A 174 -7.89 5.85 -0.28
C ARG A 174 -7.35 7.27 -0.39
N VAL A 175 -7.04 7.87 0.74
CA VAL A 175 -6.29 9.12 0.84
C VAL A 175 -5.08 8.90 1.71
N GLY A 176 -3.98 9.55 1.36
CA GLY A 176 -2.71 9.41 2.06
C GLY A 176 -1.95 10.72 2.07
N VAL A 177 -1.23 10.94 3.17
CA VAL A 177 -0.29 12.05 3.33
C VAL A 177 1.02 11.53 3.90
N ALA A 178 2.12 12.12 3.48
CA ALA A 178 3.47 11.87 3.97
C ALA A 178 4.16 13.19 4.26
N ASN A 179 5.17 13.17 5.15
CA ASN A 179 5.97 14.37 5.42
C ASN A 179 6.79 14.75 4.18
N GLU A 180 6.44 15.87 3.56
CA GLU A 180 7.03 16.34 2.31
C GLU A 180 8.47 16.82 2.43
N ASP A 181 8.92 17.14 3.65
CA ASP A 181 10.31 17.51 3.92
C ASP A 181 11.29 16.39 3.53
N VAL A 182 10.84 15.14 3.54
CA VAL A 182 11.70 13.95 3.38
C VAL A 182 11.25 13.02 2.25
N LEU A 183 9.99 13.16 1.80
CA LEU A 183 9.38 12.24 0.86
C LEU A 183 8.76 13.03 -0.30
N PRO A 184 9.18 12.77 -1.55
CA PRO A 184 8.73 13.55 -2.69
C PRO A 184 7.22 13.56 -2.87
N VAL A 185 6.55 12.40 -2.76
CA VAL A 185 5.09 12.31 -2.88
C VAL A 185 4.44 12.66 -1.55
N ALA A 186 4.00 13.91 -1.42
CA ALA A 186 3.40 14.42 -0.20
C ALA A 186 1.96 13.91 0.01
N THR A 187 1.19 13.77 -1.07
CA THR A 187 -0.23 13.40 -0.97
C THR A 187 -0.65 12.44 -2.07
N TYR A 188 -1.62 11.59 -1.73
CA TYR A 188 -2.20 10.61 -2.62
C TYR A 188 -3.72 10.54 -2.46
N LEU A 189 -4.41 10.42 -3.58
CA LEU A 189 -5.83 10.07 -3.66
C LEU A 189 -5.99 8.96 -4.68
N GLY A 190 -6.48 7.81 -4.24
CA GLY A 190 -6.83 6.69 -5.10
C GLY A 190 -8.29 6.31 -4.91
N GLY A 191 -8.94 5.83 -5.95
CA GLY A 191 -10.28 5.27 -5.84
C GLY A 191 -10.69 4.50 -7.08
N GLY A 192 -11.70 3.67 -6.92
CA GLY A 192 -12.19 2.88 -8.04
C GLY A 192 -13.49 2.17 -7.77
N VAL A 193 -14.04 1.63 -8.84
CA VAL A 193 -15.26 0.81 -8.84
C VAL A 193 -14.99 -0.51 -9.53
N ARG A 194 -15.66 -1.57 -9.08
CA ARG A 194 -15.70 -2.88 -9.74
C ARG A 194 -17.14 -3.32 -9.88
N TYR A 195 -17.49 -3.81 -11.06
CA TYR A 195 -18.78 -4.47 -11.30
C TYR A 195 -18.55 -5.90 -11.81
N GLY A 196 -19.17 -6.88 -11.14
CA GLY A 196 -19.15 -8.27 -11.61
C GLY A 196 -19.38 -9.30 -10.52
N THR A 197 -19.05 -10.55 -10.82
CA THR A 197 -19.10 -11.69 -9.90
C THR A 197 -17.69 -12.09 -9.44
N GLU A 198 -17.58 -13.20 -8.71
CA GLU A 198 -16.28 -13.78 -8.35
C GLU A 198 -15.49 -14.28 -9.58
N GLY A 199 -16.18 -14.76 -10.63
CA GLY A 199 -15.55 -15.35 -11.81
C GLY A 199 -15.35 -14.38 -12.99
N ARG A 200 -15.97 -13.21 -12.97
CA ARG A 200 -15.79 -12.19 -14.01
C ARG A 200 -16.11 -10.80 -13.48
N GLY A 201 -15.39 -9.77 -13.93
CA GLY A 201 -15.76 -8.40 -13.58
C GLY A 201 -14.90 -7.35 -14.24
N ILE A 202 -15.48 -6.19 -14.44
CA ILE A 202 -14.81 -4.99 -14.96
C ILE A 202 -14.49 -4.06 -13.79
N GLY A 203 -13.34 -3.43 -13.81
CA GLY A 203 -12.90 -2.47 -12.81
C GLY A 203 -12.39 -1.19 -13.47
N PHE A 204 -12.68 -0.05 -12.85
CA PHE A 204 -12.11 1.23 -13.21
C PHE A 204 -11.52 1.89 -11.98
N ALA A 205 -10.33 2.48 -12.09
CA ALA A 205 -9.67 3.18 -11.01
C ALA A 205 -8.90 4.40 -11.46
N ILE A 206 -8.68 5.28 -10.49
CA ILE A 206 -7.89 6.50 -10.62
C ILE A 206 -6.91 6.51 -9.45
N ALA A 207 -5.64 6.77 -9.74
CA ALA A 207 -4.59 7.06 -8.78
C ALA A 207 -4.04 8.46 -9.08
N HIS A 208 -4.02 9.33 -8.08
CA HIS A 208 -3.58 10.71 -8.19
C HIS A 208 -2.53 10.98 -7.13
N ALA A 209 -1.28 11.16 -7.56
CA ALA A 209 -0.14 11.33 -6.67
C ALA A 209 0.49 12.71 -6.89
N ARG A 210 0.69 13.47 -5.81
CA ARG A 210 1.18 14.85 -5.87
C ARG A 210 2.51 14.99 -5.16
N LEU A 211 3.44 15.69 -5.81
CA LEU A 211 4.70 16.09 -5.20
C LEU A 211 4.49 17.21 -4.19
N GLY A 212 5.25 17.17 -3.10
CA GLY A 212 5.38 18.25 -2.13
C GLY A 212 6.13 19.45 -2.70
N ASP A 213 5.99 20.60 -2.04
CA ASP A 213 6.72 21.83 -2.44
C ASP A 213 8.24 21.65 -2.42
N PRO A 214 8.84 21.03 -1.38
CA PRO A 214 10.29 20.78 -1.34
C PRO A 214 10.81 19.96 -2.52
N ALA A 215 10.02 18.99 -3.01
CA ALA A 215 10.41 18.13 -4.12
C ALA A 215 10.45 18.88 -5.46
N ILE A 216 9.49 19.78 -5.69
CA ILE A 216 9.46 20.64 -6.90
C ILE A 216 10.62 21.63 -6.87
N GLU A 217 10.88 22.23 -5.71
CA GLU A 217 12.00 23.15 -5.55
C GLU A 217 13.36 22.45 -5.70
N ALA A 218 13.53 21.26 -5.12
CA ALA A 218 14.74 20.45 -5.28
C ALA A 218 15.02 20.09 -6.75
N ALA A 219 13.97 19.76 -7.52
CA ALA A 219 14.09 19.53 -8.96
C ALA A 219 14.57 20.79 -9.70
N ALA A 220 13.96 21.96 -9.39
CA ALA A 220 14.32 23.23 -10.00
C ALA A 220 15.77 23.66 -9.70
N ILE A 221 16.22 23.51 -8.45
CA ILE A 221 17.62 23.78 -8.03
C ILE A 221 18.59 22.89 -8.81
N SER A 222 18.21 21.64 -9.10
CA SER A 222 19.00 20.68 -9.86
C SER A 222 18.96 20.91 -11.38
N GLY A 223 18.27 21.96 -11.85
CA GLY A 223 18.15 22.29 -13.28
C GLY A 223 17.10 21.48 -14.03
N TYR A 224 16.24 20.75 -13.34
CA TYR A 224 15.14 19.97 -13.92
C TYR A 224 13.79 20.65 -13.65
N GLY A 225 12.82 20.41 -14.53
CA GLY A 225 11.42 20.72 -14.24
C GLY A 225 10.73 19.52 -13.61
N ALA A 226 9.74 19.77 -12.77
CA ALA A 226 8.86 18.72 -12.25
C ALA A 226 7.41 19.20 -12.30
N GLN A 227 6.54 18.32 -12.80
CA GLN A 227 5.11 18.52 -12.72
C GLN A 227 4.62 18.24 -11.31
N ARG A 228 3.57 18.95 -10.87
CA ARG A 228 3.04 18.77 -9.51
C ARG A 228 2.39 17.40 -9.29
N VAL A 229 1.86 16.81 -10.35
CA VAL A 229 0.90 15.71 -10.29
C VAL A 229 1.21 14.68 -11.36
N GLU A 230 1.15 13.41 -10.98
CA GLU A 230 0.98 12.26 -11.87
C GLU A 230 -0.42 11.67 -11.62
N THR A 231 -1.14 11.32 -12.67
CA THR A 231 -2.45 10.65 -12.54
C THR A 231 -2.53 9.44 -13.44
N ASN A 232 -2.81 8.28 -12.86
CA ASN A 232 -3.05 7.04 -13.58
C ASN A 232 -4.53 6.69 -13.59
N PHE A 233 -5.05 6.31 -14.75
CA PHE A 233 -6.39 5.77 -14.94
C PHE A 233 -6.26 4.31 -15.37
N GLU A 234 -6.85 3.37 -14.64
CA GLU A 234 -6.79 1.93 -14.94
C GLU A 234 -8.19 1.41 -15.29
N LEU A 235 -8.32 0.73 -16.42
CA LEU A 235 -9.48 -0.08 -16.78
C LEU A 235 -9.04 -1.53 -16.89
N SER A 236 -9.67 -2.43 -16.12
CA SER A 236 -9.32 -3.85 -16.12
C SER A 236 -10.54 -4.74 -16.27
N TYR A 237 -10.35 -5.91 -16.87
CA TYR A 237 -11.39 -6.92 -17.00
C TYR A 237 -10.85 -8.27 -16.55
N ALA A 238 -11.35 -8.79 -15.43
CA ALA A 238 -10.97 -10.10 -14.92
C ALA A 238 -11.95 -11.17 -15.42
N HIS A 239 -11.41 -12.32 -15.85
CA HIS A 239 -12.18 -13.50 -16.24
C HIS A 239 -11.48 -14.79 -15.78
N ALA A 240 -12.15 -15.54 -14.91
CA ALA A 240 -11.74 -16.87 -14.50
C ALA A 240 -12.05 -17.85 -15.64
N LEU A 241 -11.01 -18.26 -16.37
CA LEU A 241 -11.11 -19.28 -17.41
C LEU A 241 -11.40 -20.66 -16.82
N THR A 242 -10.84 -20.92 -15.64
CA THR A 242 -11.07 -22.12 -14.84
C THR A 242 -11.09 -21.74 -13.35
N PRO A 243 -11.43 -22.65 -12.43
CA PRO A 243 -11.34 -22.38 -10.99
C PRO A 243 -9.91 -22.06 -10.50
N THR A 244 -8.88 -22.37 -11.28
CA THR A 244 -7.47 -22.16 -10.91
C THR A 244 -6.78 -21.12 -11.79
N VAL A 245 -7.34 -20.76 -12.94
CA VAL A 245 -6.71 -19.85 -13.91
C VAL A 245 -7.61 -18.66 -14.16
N THR A 246 -7.07 -17.46 -13.95
CA THR A 246 -7.72 -16.18 -14.25
C THR A 246 -6.85 -15.36 -15.16
N ILE A 247 -7.46 -14.78 -16.18
CA ILE A 247 -6.85 -13.75 -17.02
C ILE A 247 -7.44 -12.39 -16.68
N GLN A 248 -6.61 -11.37 -16.77
CA GLN A 248 -7.04 -10.01 -16.52
C GLN A 248 -6.24 -9.04 -17.39
N PRO A 249 -6.69 -8.75 -18.62
CA PRO A 249 -6.20 -7.60 -19.36
C PRO A 249 -6.49 -6.29 -18.61
N ASP A 250 -5.58 -5.34 -18.74
CA ASP A 250 -5.73 -3.99 -18.24
C ASP A 250 -5.19 -2.96 -19.24
N ILE A 251 -5.79 -1.78 -19.22
CA ILE A 251 -5.35 -0.61 -19.98
C ILE A 251 -5.17 0.51 -18.97
N GLN A 252 -4.03 1.18 -19.03
CA GLN A 252 -3.68 2.29 -18.16
C GLN A 252 -3.32 3.52 -18.97
N TYR A 253 -3.86 4.67 -18.58
CA TYR A 253 -3.47 5.96 -19.11
C TYR A 253 -2.80 6.77 -18.00
N VAL A 254 -1.52 7.07 -18.16
CA VAL A 254 -0.70 7.79 -17.19
C VAL A 254 -0.46 9.19 -17.72
N ARG A 255 -1.00 10.18 -17.01
CA ARG A 255 -0.76 11.59 -17.26
C ARG A 255 0.43 12.07 -16.46
N ASN A 256 1.37 12.75 -17.12
CA ASN A 256 2.62 13.27 -16.55
C ASN A 256 3.47 12.18 -15.86
N PRO A 257 3.89 11.13 -16.60
CA PRO A 257 4.64 10.02 -16.02
C PRO A 257 5.97 10.48 -15.41
N GLY A 258 6.30 9.95 -14.24
CA GLY A 258 7.48 10.30 -13.46
C GLY A 258 7.49 11.75 -12.96
N TRP A 259 6.37 12.47 -13.04
CA TRP A 259 6.30 13.93 -12.87
C TRP A 259 7.27 14.69 -13.81
N ASP A 260 7.77 14.06 -14.87
CA ASP A 260 8.75 14.65 -15.76
C ASP A 260 8.04 15.42 -16.89
N PRO A 261 8.23 16.75 -16.99
CA PRO A 261 7.61 17.54 -18.06
C PRO A 261 8.18 17.26 -19.46
N ALA A 262 9.31 16.56 -19.58
CA ALA A 262 9.87 16.13 -20.86
C ALA A 262 9.20 14.86 -21.40
N LEU A 263 8.40 14.16 -20.60
CA LEU A 263 7.67 12.97 -21.01
C LEU A 263 6.23 13.31 -21.38
N ASP A 264 5.78 12.79 -22.51
CA ASP A 264 4.38 12.81 -22.91
C ASP A 264 3.54 11.84 -22.06
N ASP A 265 2.23 12.04 -22.07
CA ASP A 265 1.27 11.09 -21.48
C ASP A 265 1.43 9.69 -22.10
N ALA A 266 1.31 8.65 -21.26
CA ALA A 266 1.58 7.28 -21.66
C ALA A 266 0.32 6.41 -21.64
N LEU A 267 0.16 5.58 -22.69
CA LEU A 267 -0.83 4.50 -22.73
C LEU A 267 -0.11 3.16 -22.54
N VAL A 268 -0.51 2.41 -21.53
CA VAL A 268 0.06 1.10 -21.20
C VAL A 268 -1.02 0.04 -21.33
N ILE A 269 -0.69 -1.08 -21.97
CA ILE A 269 -1.59 -2.23 -22.11
C ILE A 269 -0.93 -3.42 -21.42
N GLY A 270 -1.63 -4.01 -20.46
CA GLY A 270 -1.17 -5.10 -19.62
C GLY A 270 -2.03 -6.35 -19.75
N LEU A 271 -1.44 -7.48 -19.37
CA LEU A 271 -2.15 -8.73 -19.15
C LEU A 271 -1.61 -9.39 -17.90
N ARG A 272 -2.49 -9.56 -16.90
CA ARG A 272 -2.22 -10.34 -15.70
C ARG A 272 -2.78 -11.76 -15.86
N LEU A 273 -1.95 -12.75 -15.57
CA LEU A 273 -2.34 -14.16 -15.46
C LEU A 273 -2.10 -14.65 -14.04
N SER A 274 -3.14 -15.26 -13.45
CA SER A 274 -3.07 -15.86 -12.12
C SER A 274 -3.38 -17.35 -12.24
N ALA A 275 -2.50 -18.19 -11.69
CA ALA A 275 -2.65 -19.63 -11.66
C ALA A 275 -2.45 -20.17 -10.23
N GLY A 276 -3.40 -20.96 -9.73
CA GLY A 276 -3.30 -21.67 -8.46
C GLY A 276 -3.05 -23.16 -8.66
N PHE A 277 -2.04 -23.71 -8.00
CA PHE A 277 -1.72 -25.13 -8.03
C PHE A 277 -2.08 -25.76 -6.68
N ARG A 278 -2.57 -27.01 -6.71
CA ARG A 278 -2.83 -27.81 -5.51
C ARG A 278 -1.61 -28.64 -5.14
#